data_AF-A0A6C0I5N2-F1
#
_entry.id   AF-A0A6C0I5N2-F1
#
_cell.length_a   1.000
_cell.length_b   1.000
_cell.length_c   1.000
_cell.angle_alpha   90.00
_cell.angle_beta   90.00
_cell.angle_gamma   90.00
#
_symmetry.space_group_name_H-M   'P 1'
#
loop_
_entity.id
_entity.type
_entity.pdbx_description
1 polymer ?
#
loop_
_entity_poly.entity_id
_entity_poly.type
_entity_poly.pdbx_seq_one_letter_code
_entity_poly.pdbx_strand_id
1 'polypeptide(L)'
;MNFATPVLKMLHENICLDSKKGPLESTHEVITRLKFISMVKRDEKINVKSMYIQPKNMFTSISRLFNQESRDTTLNFLTMTFNRVFEIITYYTYTQKPIDKITIMSILNDLNLSINGLNNLQHTYSDDRLFVCHIQTLIEMISSKIREVKEYKPELFSDYNNFNNTNIPVKNNEMHDISDL
;
A
#
# COMPACT_ATOMS: atom_id res chain seq x y z
N MET A 1 2.03 26.77 -29.02
CA MET A 1 1.54 27.10 -27.66
C MET A 1 1.13 25.80 -26.98
N ASN A 2 1.82 25.42 -25.90
CA ASN A 2 1.62 24.15 -25.22
C ASN A 2 0.54 24.33 -24.14
N PHE A 3 -0.70 23.93 -24.43
CA PHE A 3 -1.86 24.10 -23.54
C PHE A 3 -1.86 23.13 -22.34
N ALA A 4 -0.91 22.19 -22.27
CA ALA A 4 -0.79 21.24 -21.16
C ALA A 4 -0.33 21.91 -19.86
N THR A 5 0.60 22.87 -19.93
CA THR A 5 1.24 23.46 -18.74
C THR A 5 0.28 24.25 -17.84
N PRO A 6 -0.67 25.07 -18.36
CA PRO A 6 -1.61 25.81 -17.51
C PRO A 6 -2.63 24.92 -16.80
N VAL A 7 -3.10 23.86 -17.48
CA VAL A 7 -4.06 22.90 -16.90
C VAL A 7 -3.39 22.06 -15.82
N LEU A 8 -2.14 21.64 -16.03
CA LEU A 8 -1.31 20.99 -15.02
C LEU A 8 -1.08 21.86 -13.79
N LYS A 9 -0.84 23.16 -13.98
CA LYS A 9 -0.68 24.11 -12.88
C LYS A 9 -1.98 24.25 -12.08
N MET A 10 -3.13 24.34 -12.74
CA MET A 10 -4.44 24.36 -12.08
C MET A 10 -4.75 23.07 -11.31
N LEU A 11 -4.43 21.90 -11.87
CA LEU A 11 -4.62 20.62 -11.18
C LEU A 11 -3.71 20.49 -9.95
N HIS A 12 -2.44 20.91 -10.07
CA HIS A 12 -1.51 20.95 -8.94
C HIS A 12 -1.99 21.90 -7.84
N GLU A 13 -2.52 23.07 -8.20
CA GLU A 13 -3.09 24.03 -7.24
C GLU A 13 -4.34 23.47 -6.57
N ASN A 14 -5.24 22.80 -7.30
CA ASN A 14 -6.47 22.23 -6.75
C ASN A 14 -6.22 21.01 -5.84
N ILE A 15 -5.29 20.11 -6.20
CA ILE A 15 -4.89 18.98 -5.33
C ILE A 15 -4.29 19.51 -4.01
N CYS A 16 -3.54 20.61 -4.07
CA CYS A 16 -2.96 21.23 -2.89
C CYS A 16 -4.03 21.91 -2.01
N LEU A 17 -5.10 22.43 -2.61
CA LEU A 17 -6.22 23.07 -1.91
C LEU A 17 -7.10 22.07 -1.15
N ASP A 18 -7.35 20.87 -1.69
CA ASP A 18 -8.11 19.83 -0.98
C ASP A 18 -7.37 19.24 0.23
N SER A 19 -6.04 19.39 0.28
CA SER A 19 -5.21 18.96 1.43
C SER A 19 -5.39 19.80 2.70
N LYS A 20 -6.16 20.91 2.66
CA LYS A 20 -6.33 21.84 3.79
C LYS A 20 -7.33 21.41 4.88
N LYS A 21 -7.84 20.18 4.86
CA LYS A 21 -8.67 19.62 5.94
C LYS A 21 -7.85 18.68 6.84
N GLY A 22 -7.18 19.27 7.84
CA GLY A 22 -6.47 18.55 8.91
C GLY A 22 -4.96 18.81 8.92
N PRO A 23 -4.24 18.45 10.01
CA PRO A 23 -2.78 18.47 10.00
C PRO A 23 -2.30 17.61 8.83
N LEU A 24 -1.40 18.18 8.01
CA LEU A 24 -0.86 17.51 6.85
C LEU A 24 -0.04 16.31 7.34
N GLU A 25 -0.66 15.12 7.35
CA GLU A 25 0.00 13.88 7.75
C GLU A 25 1.31 13.74 6.97
N SER A 26 2.39 13.42 7.67
CA SER A 26 3.69 13.30 7.02
C SER A 26 3.69 12.12 6.03
N THR A 27 4.37 12.26 4.89
CA THR A 27 4.58 11.17 3.93
C THR A 27 5.06 9.88 4.62
N HIS A 28 5.94 10.03 5.60
CA HIS A 28 6.46 8.91 6.40
C HIS A 28 5.37 8.19 7.19
N GLU A 29 4.47 8.91 7.83
CA GLU A 29 3.36 8.33 8.60
C GLU A 29 2.42 7.53 7.69
N VAL A 30 2.08 8.08 6.52
CA VAL A 30 1.23 7.42 5.54
C VAL A 30 1.88 6.14 5.02
N ILE A 31 3.18 6.17 4.69
CA ILE A 31 3.93 4.99 4.28
C ILE A 31 3.99 3.95 5.42
N THR A 32 4.15 4.39 6.67
CA THR A 32 4.17 3.49 7.83
C THR A 32 2.83 2.76 7.99
N ARG A 33 1.70 3.47 7.83
CA ARG A 33 0.37 2.85 7.85
C ARG A 33 0.19 1.86 6.70
N LEU A 34 0.68 2.19 5.50
CA LEU A 34 0.63 1.29 4.36
C LEU A 34 1.41 -0.02 4.62
N LYS A 35 2.62 0.09 5.20
CA LYS A 35 3.41 -1.07 5.63
C LYS A 35 2.73 -1.85 6.75
N PHE A 36 2.10 -1.18 7.70
CA PHE A 36 1.34 -1.84 8.74
C PHE A 36 0.21 -2.71 8.15
N ILE A 37 -0.51 -2.20 7.14
CA ILE A 37 -1.57 -2.95 6.45
C ILE A 37 -1.01 -4.19 5.77
N SER A 38 0.17 -4.12 5.12
CA SER A 38 0.76 -5.28 4.44
C SER A 38 1.20 -6.41 5.38
N MET A 39 1.35 -6.12 6.68
CA MET A 39 1.73 -7.10 7.69
C MET A 39 0.55 -7.89 8.26
N VAL A 40 -0.69 -7.50 7.95
CA VAL A 40 -1.89 -8.19 8.46
C VAL A 40 -1.96 -9.60 7.92
N LYS A 41 -2.08 -10.58 8.81
CA LYS A 41 -2.27 -12.00 8.48
C LYS A 41 -3.73 -12.40 8.61
N ARG A 42 -4.02 -13.57 8.04
CA ARG A 42 -5.34 -14.20 8.13
C ARG A 42 -5.77 -14.36 9.60
N ASP A 43 -7.05 -14.10 9.84
CA ASP A 43 -7.69 -14.15 11.16
C ASP A 43 -7.22 -13.10 12.17
N GLU A 44 -6.36 -12.16 11.76
CA GLU A 44 -5.97 -11.01 12.56
C GLU A 44 -6.87 -9.81 12.28
N LYS A 45 -7.11 -9.00 13.32
CA LYS A 45 -7.87 -7.76 13.24
C LYS A 45 -6.95 -6.57 13.45
N ILE A 46 -7.24 -5.46 12.78
CA ILE A 46 -6.57 -4.19 13.07
C ILE A 46 -7.24 -3.57 14.30
N ASN A 47 -6.45 -2.95 15.17
CA ASN A 47 -6.89 -1.94 16.12
C ASN A 47 -6.33 -0.59 15.67
N VAL A 48 -7.15 0.23 15.03
CA VAL A 48 -6.81 1.56 14.51
C VAL A 48 -6.41 2.51 15.64
N LYS A 49 -7.12 2.48 16.78
CA LYS A 49 -6.85 3.42 17.89
C LYS A 49 -5.42 3.30 18.46
N SER A 50 -4.90 2.08 18.52
CA SER A 50 -3.57 1.78 19.08
C SER A 50 -2.55 1.31 18.03
N MET A 51 -2.95 1.28 16.75
CA MET A 51 -2.12 0.85 15.63
C MET A 51 -1.43 -0.50 15.88
N TYR A 52 -2.20 -1.50 16.33
CA TYR A 52 -1.70 -2.85 16.59
C TYR A 52 -2.55 -3.92 15.89
N ILE A 53 -1.93 -5.07 15.62
CA ILE A 53 -2.57 -6.24 15.02
C ILE A 53 -3.00 -7.21 16.13
N GLN A 54 -4.31 -7.43 16.25
CA GLN A 54 -4.90 -8.34 17.22
C GLN A 54 -4.95 -9.77 16.67
N PRO A 55 -4.19 -10.72 17.25
CA PRO A 55 -4.24 -12.11 16.81
C PRO A 55 -5.52 -12.82 17.28
N LYS A 56 -5.93 -13.84 16.52
CA LYS A 56 -7.11 -14.70 16.78
C LYS A 56 -7.14 -15.34 18.19
N ASN A 57 -5.96 -15.60 18.76
CA ASN A 57 -5.78 -16.51 19.91
C ASN A 57 -5.77 -15.86 21.29
N MET A 58 -6.01 -14.55 21.40
CA MET A 58 -6.10 -13.93 22.72
C MET A 58 -7.43 -14.32 23.39
N PHE A 59 -7.36 -15.17 24.40
CA PHE A 59 -8.44 -15.60 25.29
C PHE A 59 -9.28 -14.41 25.79
N THR A 60 -10.41 -14.11 25.16
CA THR A 60 -11.10 -12.83 25.38
C THR A 60 -12.62 -12.89 25.20
N SER A 61 -13.30 -13.89 25.78
CA SER A 61 -14.76 -13.80 25.92
C SER A 61 -15.18 -12.50 26.65
N ILE A 62 -14.32 -11.98 27.53
CA ILE A 62 -14.51 -10.70 28.22
C ILE A 62 -13.95 -9.50 27.42
N SER A 63 -12.79 -9.61 26.75
CA SER A 63 -12.27 -8.48 25.95
C SER A 63 -13.03 -8.22 24.65
N ARG A 64 -13.81 -9.19 24.13
CA ARG A 64 -14.74 -8.96 23.00
C ARG A 64 -15.89 -8.01 23.34
N LEU A 65 -16.21 -7.82 24.62
CA LEU A 65 -17.21 -6.84 25.05
C LEU A 65 -16.64 -5.41 25.15
N PHE A 66 -15.33 -5.27 25.44
CA PHE A 66 -14.70 -3.96 25.68
C PHE A 66 -13.94 -3.40 24.47
N ASN A 67 -13.45 -4.25 23.55
CA ASN A 67 -12.62 -3.84 22.41
C ASN A 67 -13.32 -4.09 21.05
N GLN A 68 -14.60 -3.75 20.94
CA GLN A 68 -15.26 -3.71 19.63
C GLN A 68 -14.80 -2.46 18.88
N GLU A 69 -13.63 -2.54 18.26
CA GLU A 69 -13.37 -1.64 17.14
C GLU A 69 -14.36 -1.97 16.04
N SER A 70 -15.08 -0.94 15.57
CA SER A 70 -16.09 -1.14 14.54
C SER A 70 -15.40 -1.40 13.21
N ARG A 71 -15.97 -2.31 12.42
CA ARG A 71 -15.56 -2.55 11.03
C ARG A 71 -15.53 -1.25 10.22
N ASP A 72 -16.44 -0.32 10.50
CA ASP A 72 -16.47 1.02 9.92
C ASP A 72 -15.22 1.84 10.25
N THR A 73 -14.71 1.73 11.49
CA THR A 73 -13.47 2.40 11.91
C THR A 73 -12.29 1.87 11.13
N THR A 74 -12.17 0.53 11.03
CA THR A 74 -11.14 -0.12 10.22
C THR A 74 -11.25 0.30 8.75
N LEU A 75 -12.46 0.28 8.18
CA LEU A 75 -12.67 0.65 6.78
C LEU A 75 -12.32 2.11 6.50
N ASN A 76 -12.69 3.02 7.40
CA ASN A 76 -12.34 4.43 7.28
C ASN A 76 -10.82 4.62 7.34
N PHE A 77 -10.13 3.96 8.27
CA PHE A 77 -8.68 3.98 8.36
C PHE A 77 -8.00 3.51 7.06
N LEU A 78 -8.45 2.37 6.51
CA LEU A 78 -7.91 1.84 5.25
C LEU A 78 -8.13 2.83 4.11
N THR A 79 -9.38 3.31 3.94
CA THR A 79 -9.76 4.22 2.87
C THR A 79 -8.97 5.53 2.92
N MET A 80 -8.85 6.13 4.11
CA MET A 80 -8.05 7.33 4.31
C MET A 80 -6.58 7.10 3.98
N THR A 81 -6.01 5.99 4.46
CA THR A 81 -4.60 5.65 4.20
C THR A 81 -4.34 5.51 2.70
N PHE A 82 -5.16 4.75 1.96
CA PHE A 82 -4.96 4.56 0.53
C PHE A 82 -5.19 5.83 -0.28
N ASN A 83 -6.21 6.63 0.04
CA ASN A 83 -6.42 7.92 -0.62
C ASN A 83 -5.19 8.83 -0.44
N ARG A 84 -4.63 8.88 0.77
CA ARG A 84 -3.43 9.67 1.04
C ARG A 84 -2.20 9.15 0.30
N VAL A 85 -2.04 7.84 0.20
CA VAL A 85 -0.99 7.22 -0.64
C VAL A 85 -1.18 7.62 -2.11
N PHE A 86 -2.40 7.62 -2.63
CA PHE A 86 -2.69 7.99 -4.01
C PHE A 86 -2.37 9.45 -4.30
N GLU A 87 -2.66 10.36 -3.37
CA GLU A 87 -2.24 11.76 -3.47
C GLU A 87 -0.71 11.90 -3.52
N ILE A 88 0.00 11.19 -2.63
CA ILE A 88 1.47 11.21 -2.57
C ILE A 88 2.08 10.69 -3.88
N ILE A 89 1.57 9.56 -4.39
CA ILE A 89 2.00 8.99 -5.68
C ILE A 89 1.75 10.00 -6.78
N THR A 90 0.56 10.59 -6.82
CA THR A 90 0.18 11.56 -7.85
C THR A 90 1.13 12.76 -7.82
N TYR A 91 1.39 13.32 -6.63
CA TYR A 91 2.34 14.41 -6.43
C TYR A 91 3.74 14.06 -6.97
N TYR A 92 4.33 12.96 -6.50
CA TYR A 92 5.68 12.57 -6.91
C TYR A 92 5.77 12.10 -8.37
N THR A 93 4.66 11.63 -8.93
CA THR A 93 4.58 11.27 -10.34
C THR A 93 4.61 12.53 -11.22
N TYR A 94 4.13 13.68 -10.75
CA TYR A 94 4.24 14.93 -11.49
C TYR A 94 5.57 15.67 -11.26
N THR A 95 6.24 15.44 -10.12
CA THR A 95 7.57 16.00 -9.91
C THR A 95 8.62 15.27 -10.78
N GLN A 96 9.62 16.02 -11.23
CA GLN A 96 10.69 15.50 -12.10
C GLN A 96 11.99 15.23 -11.33
N LYS A 97 11.95 15.09 -9.99
CA LYS A 97 13.18 14.91 -9.21
C LYS A 97 13.59 13.42 -9.15
N PRO A 98 14.88 13.09 -9.29
CA PRO A 98 15.36 11.72 -9.19
C PRO A 98 15.07 11.03 -7.83
N ILE A 99 15.12 11.76 -6.72
CA ILE A 99 14.81 11.21 -5.38
C ILE A 99 13.36 10.73 -5.26
N ASP A 100 12.45 11.34 -6.02
CA ASP A 100 11.03 11.01 -6.03
C ASP A 100 10.81 9.65 -6.72
N LYS A 101 11.67 9.28 -7.69
CA LYS A 101 11.61 7.99 -8.39
C LYS A 101 11.79 6.80 -7.44
N ILE A 102 12.82 6.81 -6.58
CA ILE A 102 13.06 5.75 -5.59
C ILE A 102 11.88 5.65 -4.62
N THR A 103 11.39 6.80 -4.17
CA THR A 103 10.26 6.89 -3.24
C THR A 103 8.99 6.29 -3.84
N ILE A 104 8.66 6.65 -5.09
CA ILE A 104 7.49 6.09 -5.80
C ILE A 104 7.62 4.58 -5.95
N MET A 105 8.79 4.06 -6.35
CA MET A 105 8.98 2.61 -6.49
C MET A 105 8.74 1.87 -5.17
N SER A 106 9.27 2.40 -4.06
CA SER A 106 9.02 1.82 -2.74
C SER A 106 7.53 1.82 -2.40
N ILE A 107 6.83 2.93 -2.65
CA ILE A 107 5.40 3.05 -2.37
C ILE A 107 4.58 2.09 -3.26
N LEU A 108 4.91 1.96 -4.54
CA LEU A 108 4.22 1.02 -5.45
C LEU A 108 4.43 -0.44 -5.03
N ASN A 109 5.63 -0.77 -4.54
CA ASN A 109 5.90 -2.08 -3.96
C ASN A 109 5.08 -2.31 -2.68
N ASP A 110 5.04 -1.33 -1.77
CA ASP A 110 4.25 -1.40 -0.55
C ASP A 110 2.74 -1.49 -0.84
N LEU A 111 2.23 -0.81 -1.88
CA LEU A 111 0.86 -0.96 -2.37
C LEU A 111 0.57 -2.39 -2.81
N ASN A 112 1.44 -3.00 -3.62
CA ASN A 112 1.28 -4.40 -4.04
C ASN A 112 1.26 -5.35 -2.84
N LEU A 113 2.17 -5.16 -1.87
CA LEU A 113 2.19 -5.98 -0.66
C LEU A 113 0.94 -5.78 0.21
N SER A 114 0.39 -4.57 0.27
CA SER A 114 -0.81 -4.26 1.04
C SER A 114 -2.06 -4.99 0.53
N ILE A 115 -2.11 -5.36 -0.75
CA ILE A 115 -3.20 -6.18 -1.31
C ILE A 115 -3.29 -7.53 -0.57
N ASN A 116 -2.17 -8.13 -0.17
CA ASN A 116 -2.19 -9.36 0.63
C ASN A 116 -2.80 -9.13 2.02
N GLY A 117 -2.46 -8.02 2.66
CA GLY A 117 -3.07 -7.61 3.94
C GLY A 117 -4.57 -7.38 3.83
N LEU A 118 -5.03 -6.74 2.74
CA LEU A 118 -6.45 -6.55 2.44
C LEU A 118 -7.17 -7.87 2.19
N ASN A 119 -6.59 -8.80 1.41
CA ASN A 119 -7.13 -10.14 1.21
C ASN A 119 -7.25 -10.91 2.52
N ASN A 120 -6.27 -10.75 3.42
CA ASN A 120 -6.31 -11.36 4.75
C ASN A 120 -7.45 -10.77 5.60
N LEU A 121 -7.69 -9.46 5.53
CA LEU A 121 -8.84 -8.82 6.18
C LEU A 121 -10.17 -9.29 5.58
N GLN A 122 -10.30 -9.43 4.26
CA GLN A 122 -11.49 -10.02 3.64
C GLN A 122 -11.79 -11.40 4.22
N HIS A 123 -10.76 -12.23 4.41
CA HIS A 123 -10.92 -13.53 5.03
C HIS A 123 -11.32 -13.41 6.51
N THR A 124 -10.68 -12.53 7.29
CA THR A 124 -11.01 -12.33 8.71
C THR A 124 -12.47 -11.88 8.91
N TYR A 125 -13.03 -11.13 7.97
CA TYR A 125 -14.37 -10.56 8.02
C TYR A 125 -15.31 -11.19 6.97
N SER A 126 -15.06 -12.44 6.56
CA SER A 126 -15.80 -13.11 5.47
C SER A 126 -17.31 -13.17 5.65
N ASP A 127 -17.79 -13.15 6.90
CA ASP A 127 -19.21 -13.19 7.23
C ASP A 127 -19.92 -11.85 6.99
N ASP A 128 -19.17 -10.76 6.86
CA ASP A 128 -19.69 -9.43 6.56
C ASP A 128 -19.49 -9.10 5.07
N ARG A 129 -20.53 -9.40 4.27
CA ARG A 129 -20.48 -9.20 2.82
C ARG A 129 -20.22 -7.75 2.42
N LEU A 130 -20.77 -6.77 3.15
CA LEU A 130 -20.58 -5.37 2.82
C LEU A 130 -19.13 -4.95 3.06
N PHE A 131 -18.55 -5.37 4.18
CA PHE A 131 -17.13 -5.14 4.46
C PHE A 131 -16.25 -5.77 3.38
N VAL A 132 -16.51 -7.03 3.01
CA VAL A 132 -15.77 -7.72 1.94
C VAL A 132 -15.84 -6.95 0.61
N CYS A 133 -17.03 -6.49 0.21
CA CYS A 133 -17.21 -5.66 -0.98
C CYS A 133 -16.38 -4.37 -0.91
N HIS A 134 -16.39 -3.67 0.22
CA HIS A 134 -15.59 -2.45 0.38
C HIS A 134 -14.08 -2.71 0.24
N ILE A 135 -13.58 -3.79 0.83
CA ILE A 135 -12.16 -4.15 0.66
C ILE A 135 -11.85 -4.51 -0.79
N GLN A 136 -12.76 -5.21 -1.48
CA GLN A 136 -12.60 -5.55 -2.90
C GLN A 136 -12.49 -4.27 -3.75
N THR A 137 -13.37 -3.30 -3.52
CA THR A 137 -13.29 -1.98 -4.18
C THR A 137 -11.95 -1.29 -3.91
N LEU A 138 -11.43 -1.34 -2.68
CA LEU A 138 -10.11 -0.77 -2.36
C LEU A 138 -8.98 -1.46 -3.14
N ILE A 139 -8.99 -2.79 -3.25
CA ILE A 139 -8.01 -3.54 -4.05
C ILE A 139 -8.06 -3.13 -5.53
N GLU A 140 -9.26 -2.93 -6.08
CA GLU A 140 -9.46 -2.48 -7.46
C GLU A 140 -8.96 -1.05 -7.68
N MET A 141 -9.17 -0.15 -6.72
CA MET A 141 -8.62 1.21 -6.74
C MET A 141 -7.08 1.18 -6.72
N ILE A 142 -6.48 0.37 -5.86
CA ILE A 142 -5.02 0.19 -5.79
C ILE A 142 -4.47 -0.30 -7.13
N SER A 143 -5.07 -1.37 -7.66
CA SER A 143 -4.66 -1.96 -8.94
C SER A 143 -4.78 -0.97 -10.09
N SER A 144 -5.85 -0.16 -10.08
CA SER A 144 -6.07 0.89 -11.08
C SER A 144 -5.05 2.01 -10.97
N LYS A 145 -4.70 2.46 -9.75
CA LYS A 145 -3.67 3.48 -9.54
C LYS A 145 -2.28 2.98 -9.96
N ILE A 146 -1.93 1.72 -9.67
CA ILE A 146 -0.66 1.13 -10.15
C ILE A 146 -0.60 1.13 -11.68
N ARG A 147 -1.70 0.75 -12.35
CA ARG A 147 -1.80 0.76 -13.82
C ARG A 147 -1.67 2.19 -14.37
N GLU A 148 -2.35 3.16 -13.78
CA GLU A 148 -2.26 4.58 -14.16
C GLU A 148 -0.80 5.07 -14.13
N VAL A 149 -0.07 4.78 -13.05
CA VAL A 149 1.35 5.17 -12.93
C VAL A 149 2.21 4.46 -13.97
N LYS A 150 1.93 3.19 -14.26
CA LYS A 150 2.64 2.41 -15.28
C LYS A 150 2.45 2.97 -16.69
N GLU A 151 1.25 3.45 -17.01
CA GLU A 151 0.94 4.09 -18.29
C GLU A 151 1.58 5.47 -18.38
N TYR A 152 1.59 6.24 -17.29
CA TYR A 152 2.10 7.61 -17.29
C TYR A 152 3.64 7.70 -17.20
N LYS A 153 4.28 6.78 -16.47
CA LYS A 153 5.74 6.70 -16.28
C LYS A 153 6.26 5.25 -16.42
N PRO A 154 6.27 4.69 -17.65
CA PRO A 154 6.72 3.32 -17.88
C PRO A 154 8.18 3.08 -17.47
N GLU A 155 9.02 4.10 -17.50
CA GLU A 155 10.44 4.05 -17.09
C GLU A 155 10.64 3.77 -15.59
N LEU A 156 9.61 3.90 -14.76
CA LEU A 156 9.66 3.46 -13.37
C LEU A 156 9.61 1.93 -13.24
N PHE A 157 8.99 1.25 -14.20
CA PHE A 157 8.76 -0.20 -14.15
C PHE A 157 9.85 -0.99 -14.89
N SER A 158 10.50 -0.39 -15.89
CA SER A 158 11.67 -1.01 -16.54
C SER A 158 12.83 -1.20 -15.57
N ASP A 159 13.09 -0.19 -14.75
CA ASP A 159 14.24 -0.14 -13.86
C ASP A 159 14.06 -1.08 -12.64
N TYR A 160 12.82 -1.25 -12.18
CA TYR A 160 12.46 -2.18 -11.13
C TYR A 160 12.78 -3.64 -11.51
N ASN A 161 12.43 -4.06 -12.73
CA ASN A 161 12.71 -5.42 -13.21
C ASN A 161 14.22 -5.68 -13.34
N ASN A 162 15.00 -4.67 -13.72
CA ASN A 162 16.45 -4.78 -13.80
C ASN A 162 17.10 -4.89 -12.41
N PHE A 163 16.62 -4.13 -11.41
CA PHE A 163 17.11 -4.19 -10.04
C PHE A 163 16.83 -5.53 -9.35
N ASN A 164 15.68 -6.15 -9.62
CA ASN A 164 15.34 -7.45 -9.03
C ASN A 164 16.11 -8.61 -9.68
N ASN A 165 16.44 -8.51 -10.97
CA ASN A 165 17.22 -9.53 -11.68
C ASN A 165 18.70 -9.57 -11.28
N THR A 166 19.26 -8.48 -10.74
CA THR A 166 20.66 -8.44 -10.26
C THR A 166 20.85 -9.00 -8.85
N ASN A 167 19.76 -9.27 -8.11
CA ASN A 167 19.82 -9.67 -6.70
C ASN A 167 19.47 -11.16 -6.46
N ILE A 168 19.37 -11.98 -7.51
CA ILE A 168 19.26 -13.44 -7.36
C ILE A 168 20.69 -14.01 -7.35
N PRO A 169 21.22 -14.51 -6.20
CA PRO A 169 22.44 -15.29 -6.25
C PRO A 169 22.12 -16.58 -7.00
N VAL A 170 22.78 -16.75 -8.14
CA VAL A 170 22.85 -18.04 -8.84
C VAL A 170 23.38 -19.05 -7.83
N LYS A 171 22.52 -19.94 -7.34
CA LYS A 171 22.97 -21.16 -6.67
C LYS A 171 23.65 -22.01 -7.74
N ASN A 172 24.96 -21.83 -7.88
CA ASN A 172 25.78 -22.75 -8.64
C ASN A 172 25.70 -24.12 -7.94
N ASN A 173 25.18 -25.10 -8.66
CA ASN A 173 25.26 -26.50 -8.28
C ASN A 173 26.74 -26.89 -8.30
N GLU A 174 27.36 -27.03 -7.13
CA GLU A 174 28.61 -27.77 -7.03
C GLU A 174 28.27 -29.26 -7.02
N MET A 175 28.42 -29.84 -8.22
CA MET A 175 28.56 -31.26 -8.45
C MET A 175 29.82 -31.72 -7.71
N HIS A 176 29.65 -32.41 -6.58
CA HIS A 176 30.76 -33.12 -5.96
C HIS A 176 31.12 -34.33 -6.84
N ASP A 177 32.18 -34.16 -7.63
CA ASP A 177 32.96 -35.28 -8.15
C ASP A 177 33.46 -36.11 -6.96
N ILE A 178 32.90 -37.31 -6.81
CA ILE A 178 33.53 -38.35 -6.00
C ILE A 178 34.64 -38.93 -6.87
N SER A 179 35.86 -38.48 -6.61
CA SER A 179 37.08 -39.23 -6.95
C SER A 179 37.87 -39.48 -5.67
N ASP A 180 38.16 -40.77 -5.48
CA ASP A 180 39.29 -41.37 -4.75
C ASP A 180 39.38 -41.25 -3.22
N LEU A 181 38.92 -42.31 -2.53
CA LEU A 181 39.73 -43.19 -1.66
C LEU A 181 38.94 -44.42 -1.17
#